data_AF-A0A925YH11-F1
#
_entry.id   AF-A0A925YH11-F1
#
_cell.length_a   1.000
_cell.length_b   1.000
_cell.length_c   1.000
_cell.angle_alpha   90.00
_cell.angle_beta   90.00
_cell.angle_gamma   90.00
#
_symmetry.space_group_name_H-M   'P 1'
#
loop_
_entity.id
_entity.type
_entity.pdbx_description
1 polymer ?
#
loop_
_entity_poly.entity_id
_entity_poly.type
_entity_poly.pdbx_seq_one_letter_code
_entity_poly.pdbx_strand_id
1 'polypeptide(L)'
;MTRLLPRFLARTHKLGVAGRHNLGCHTREIAADPALRMYGMALALVNALTAYWFLSGDLAPTMAVGADAICWPLLPVCDTWRVLDVAGLNLVFRLYGVASVAVAVLFGFRRRVVVAYAGLFALTLLKVGLLALDFRLRRNQHYMALAATSTFLLVPNKRQALRLLIVLFYFWAGTLKLNREWLSGAGLYRPLWFFSGRGVELACAYVVLLELAMVWALLARRQWLFWGALGQVLLFHLFSWPVVGYFYPLVMFGLLSLFPLCRLLRPEGHGQGDGPGMLGSLLRGGAAPATYLVAGIFSALQLVPHLYPGDSALTGEGRLFALHMFDARVLCNARGILTLTDGQTQVVDLHGRGGRTACDPVVVAG
;
A
#
# COMPACT_ATOMS: atom_id res chain seq x y z
N MET A 1 -31.27 38.17 -15.22
CA MET A 1 -30.75 36.91 -14.63
C MET A 1 -31.08 35.64 -15.44
N THR A 2 -31.39 35.73 -16.75
CA THR A 2 -31.94 34.62 -17.56
C THR A 2 -31.02 34.08 -18.67
N ARG A 3 -29.74 34.51 -18.75
CA ARG A 3 -28.79 34.09 -19.81
C ARG A 3 -27.61 33.22 -19.35
N LEU A 4 -27.56 32.79 -18.08
CA LEU A 4 -26.43 32.00 -17.54
C LEU A 4 -26.70 30.48 -17.46
N LEU A 5 -27.96 30.04 -17.54
CA LEU A 5 -28.32 28.62 -17.45
C LEU A 5 -27.85 27.73 -18.63
N PRO A 6 -27.86 28.17 -19.91
CA PRO A 6 -27.55 27.27 -21.04
C PRO A 6 -26.05 26.90 -21.13
N ARG A 7 -25.15 27.78 -20.65
CA ARG A 7 -23.70 27.52 -20.68
C ARG A 7 -23.25 26.53 -19.60
N PHE A 8 -24.00 26.39 -18.51
CA PHE A 8 -23.70 25.43 -17.45
C PHE A 8 -24.08 24.00 -17.87
N LEU A 9 -25.22 23.83 -18.55
CA LEU A 9 -25.70 22.53 -19.06
C LEU A 9 -24.86 21.98 -20.24
N ALA A 10 -24.31 22.85 -21.09
CA ALA A 10 -23.39 22.40 -22.16
C ALA A 10 -22.03 21.91 -21.61
N ARG A 11 -21.61 22.38 -20.43
CA ARG A 11 -20.34 21.99 -19.80
C ARG A 11 -20.45 20.64 -19.07
N THR A 12 -21.61 20.35 -18.47
CA THR A 12 -21.86 19.05 -17.83
C THR A 12 -21.98 17.90 -18.85
N HIS A 13 -22.50 18.17 -20.06
CA HIS A 13 -22.55 17.16 -21.12
C HIS A 13 -21.14 16.79 -21.65
N LYS A 14 -20.21 17.74 -21.74
CA LYS A 14 -18.81 17.46 -22.13
C LYS A 14 -18.04 16.65 -21.08
N LEU A 15 -18.31 16.86 -19.78
CA LEU A 15 -17.72 16.08 -18.70
C LEU A 15 -18.20 14.61 -18.72
N GLY A 16 -19.48 14.37 -19.01
CA GLY A 16 -20.03 13.02 -19.15
C GLY A 16 -19.45 12.21 -20.32
N VAL A 17 -19.15 12.88 -21.44
CA VAL A 17 -18.56 12.24 -22.64
C VAL A 17 -17.08 11.90 -22.41
N ALA A 18 -16.31 12.82 -21.79
CA ALA A 18 -14.91 12.56 -21.44
C ALA A 18 -14.74 11.40 -20.45
N GLY A 19 -15.64 11.27 -19.47
CA GLY A 19 -15.63 10.16 -18.51
C GLY A 19 -15.85 8.79 -19.15
N ARG A 20 -16.78 8.67 -20.11
CA ARG A 20 -17.02 7.41 -20.83
C ARG A 20 -15.85 6.99 -21.72
N HIS A 21 -15.16 7.96 -22.35
CA HIS A 21 -13.96 7.67 -23.13
C HIS A 21 -12.79 7.17 -22.26
N ASN A 22 -12.62 7.70 -21.03
CA ASN A 22 -11.56 7.26 -20.12
C ASN A 22 -11.79 5.85 -19.57
N LEU A 23 -13.00 5.52 -19.10
CA LEU A 23 -13.29 4.17 -18.57
C LEU A 23 -13.11 3.09 -19.65
N GLY A 24 -13.58 3.35 -20.87
CA GLY A 24 -13.41 2.45 -21.99
C GLY A 24 -11.95 2.29 -22.42
N CYS A 25 -11.08 3.28 -22.18
CA CYS A 25 -9.65 3.16 -22.44
C CYS A 25 -8.97 2.19 -21.46
N HIS A 26 -9.21 2.34 -20.15
CA HIS A 26 -8.58 1.50 -19.12
C HIS A 26 -9.00 0.03 -19.21
N THR A 27 -10.29 -0.25 -19.39
CA THR A 27 -10.77 -1.63 -19.47
C THR A 27 -10.32 -2.32 -20.77
N ARG A 28 -10.19 -1.57 -21.88
CA ARG A 28 -9.60 -2.10 -23.13
C ARG A 28 -8.12 -2.40 -22.97
N GLU A 29 -7.35 -1.52 -22.33
CA GLU A 29 -5.92 -1.75 -22.02
C GLU A 29 -5.75 -3.06 -21.23
N ILE A 30 -6.55 -3.24 -20.17
CA ILE A 30 -6.49 -4.46 -19.35
C ILE A 30 -6.97 -5.68 -20.16
N ALA A 31 -8.07 -5.60 -20.89
CA ALA A 31 -8.61 -6.73 -21.64
C ALA A 31 -7.66 -7.21 -22.75
N ALA A 32 -6.95 -6.29 -23.39
CA ALA A 32 -5.96 -6.57 -24.41
C ALA A 32 -4.69 -7.23 -23.85
N ASP A 33 -4.41 -7.06 -22.56
CA ASP A 33 -3.13 -7.41 -21.95
C ASP A 33 -3.26 -8.53 -20.90
N PRO A 34 -2.77 -9.76 -21.18
CA PRO A 34 -2.86 -10.87 -20.24
C PRO A 34 -2.10 -10.63 -18.93
N ALA A 35 -0.96 -9.90 -18.95
CA ALA A 35 -0.23 -9.60 -17.72
C ALA A 35 -1.04 -8.68 -16.81
N LEU A 36 -1.73 -7.67 -17.38
CA LEU A 36 -2.57 -6.77 -16.61
C LEU A 36 -3.83 -7.46 -16.07
N ARG A 37 -4.41 -8.42 -16.79
CA ARG A 37 -5.50 -9.26 -16.25
C ARG A 37 -5.04 -10.09 -15.06
N MET A 38 -3.92 -10.80 -15.20
CA MET A 38 -3.36 -11.60 -14.10
C MET A 38 -2.93 -10.72 -12.92
N TYR A 39 -2.44 -9.51 -13.19
CA TYR A 39 -2.13 -8.57 -12.13
C TYR A 39 -3.38 -8.01 -11.44
N GLY A 40 -4.46 -7.73 -12.18
CA GLY A 40 -5.76 -7.39 -11.61
C GLY A 40 -6.30 -8.50 -10.70
N MET A 41 -6.13 -9.76 -11.09
CA MET A 41 -6.39 -10.92 -10.24
C MET A 41 -5.55 -10.88 -8.95
N ALA A 42 -4.24 -10.63 -9.04
CA ALA A 42 -3.37 -10.52 -7.87
C ALA A 42 -3.79 -9.38 -6.91
N LEU A 43 -4.17 -8.21 -7.45
CA LEU A 43 -4.67 -7.09 -6.64
C LEU A 43 -5.99 -7.42 -5.95
N ALA A 44 -6.90 -8.14 -6.60
CA ALA A 44 -8.13 -8.63 -5.97
C ALA A 44 -7.82 -9.66 -4.86
N LEU A 45 -6.86 -10.56 -5.07
CA LEU A 45 -6.41 -11.49 -4.02
C LEU A 45 -5.73 -10.79 -2.84
N VAL A 46 -5.06 -9.66 -3.05
CA VAL A 46 -4.55 -8.80 -1.95
C VAL A 46 -5.70 -8.23 -1.10
N ASN A 47 -6.87 -7.98 -1.68
CA ASN A 47 -8.08 -7.61 -0.93
C ASN A 47 -8.64 -8.80 -0.15
N ALA A 48 -8.67 -10.00 -0.73
CA ALA A 48 -9.05 -11.23 -0.01
C ALA A 48 -8.10 -11.51 1.18
N LEU A 49 -6.80 -11.32 0.99
CA LEU A 49 -5.80 -11.40 2.05
C LEU A 49 -6.02 -10.36 3.15
N THR A 50 -6.44 -9.14 2.77
CA THR A 50 -6.83 -8.10 3.74
C THR A 50 -8.04 -8.55 4.57
N ALA A 51 -9.05 -9.16 3.94
CA ALA A 51 -10.21 -9.71 4.63
C ALA A 51 -9.83 -10.82 5.62
N TYR A 52 -8.96 -11.74 5.18
CA TYR A 52 -8.41 -12.78 6.06
C TYR A 52 -7.67 -12.17 7.25
N TRP A 53 -6.83 -11.15 7.03
CA TRP A 53 -6.13 -10.45 8.10
C TRP A 53 -7.08 -9.80 9.11
N PHE A 54 -8.17 -9.16 8.67
CA PHE A 54 -9.19 -8.62 9.56
C PHE A 54 -9.82 -9.71 10.45
N LEU A 55 -10.16 -10.86 9.86
CA LEU A 55 -10.77 -11.98 10.55
C LEU A 55 -9.81 -12.68 11.51
N SER A 56 -8.60 -13.02 11.05
CA SER A 56 -7.60 -13.72 11.87
C SER A 56 -7.01 -12.85 12.97
N GLY A 57 -7.04 -11.53 12.79
CA GLY A 57 -6.59 -10.57 13.79
C GLY A 57 -7.68 -10.19 14.80
N ASP A 58 -8.89 -10.73 14.67
CA ASP A 58 -10.06 -10.38 15.48
C ASP A 58 -10.25 -8.85 15.59
N LEU A 59 -10.31 -8.18 14.43
CA LEU A 59 -10.39 -6.71 14.39
C LEU A 59 -11.82 -6.17 14.45
N ALA A 60 -12.85 -7.03 14.38
CA ALA A 60 -14.23 -6.57 14.48
C ALA A 60 -14.53 -5.85 15.81
N PRO A 61 -14.08 -6.33 17.00
CA PRO A 61 -14.26 -5.63 18.26
C PRO A 61 -13.68 -4.21 18.32
N THR A 62 -12.63 -3.89 17.55
CA THR A 62 -12.02 -2.55 17.57
C THR A 62 -12.74 -1.54 16.69
N MET A 63 -13.57 -2.00 15.76
CA MET A 63 -14.32 -1.17 14.81
C MET A 63 -15.82 -1.13 15.08
N ALA A 64 -16.31 -1.95 16.02
CA ALA A 64 -17.74 -2.08 16.31
C ALA A 64 -18.32 -0.82 16.95
N VAL A 65 -19.63 -0.65 16.84
CA VAL A 65 -20.38 0.37 17.59
C VAL A 65 -20.11 0.24 19.09
N GLY A 66 -19.85 1.37 19.76
CA GLY A 66 -19.53 1.42 21.19
C GLY A 66 -18.10 1.05 21.56
N ALA A 67 -17.24 0.66 20.60
CA ALA A 67 -15.82 0.48 20.84
C ALA A 67 -15.07 1.81 20.83
N ASP A 68 -14.01 1.92 21.64
CA ASP A 68 -13.12 3.08 21.65
C ASP A 68 -12.58 3.37 20.24
N ALA A 69 -12.75 4.62 19.80
CA ALA A 69 -12.45 5.04 18.45
C ALA A 69 -11.21 5.93 18.41
N ILE A 70 -10.15 5.43 17.80
CA ILE A 70 -8.96 6.24 17.49
C ILE A 70 -9.13 6.76 16.07
N CYS A 71 -9.55 8.02 15.95
CA CYS A 71 -9.88 8.60 14.67
C CYS A 71 -8.66 9.14 13.92
N TRP A 72 -8.76 9.17 12.59
CA TRP A 72 -7.72 9.77 11.76
C TRP A 72 -7.74 11.29 11.98
N PRO A 73 -6.57 11.97 11.96
CA PRO A 73 -6.51 13.43 12.14
C PRO A 73 -7.39 14.22 11.15
N LEU A 74 -7.58 13.70 9.93
CA LEU A 74 -8.42 14.32 8.90
C LEU A 74 -9.90 13.87 8.96
N LEU A 75 -10.25 12.92 9.82
CA LEU A 75 -11.59 12.37 10.01
C LEU A 75 -11.91 12.25 11.51
N PRO A 76 -12.02 13.39 12.23
CA PRO A 76 -12.12 13.39 13.70
C PRO A 76 -13.41 12.77 14.26
N VAL A 77 -14.39 12.46 13.42
CA VAL A 77 -15.72 11.93 13.78
C VAL A 77 -15.95 10.51 13.27
N CYS A 78 -14.88 9.70 13.21
CA CYS A 78 -14.94 8.33 12.70
C CYS A 78 -15.80 7.39 13.56
N ASP A 79 -16.00 7.71 14.83
CA ASP A 79 -16.85 7.02 15.79
C ASP A 79 -18.31 7.01 15.31
N THR A 80 -18.80 8.14 14.78
CA THR A 80 -20.17 8.27 14.28
C THR A 80 -20.47 7.41 13.06
N TRP A 81 -19.43 6.91 12.37
CA TRP A 81 -19.57 6.04 11.20
C TRP A 81 -19.63 4.55 11.58
N ARG A 82 -19.39 4.21 12.85
CA ARG A 82 -19.44 2.84 13.36
C ARG A 82 -20.88 2.45 13.66
N VAL A 83 -21.56 1.94 12.64
CA VAL A 83 -22.98 1.54 12.73
C VAL A 83 -23.20 0.05 12.90
N LEU A 84 -22.14 -0.77 12.76
CA LEU A 84 -22.22 -2.22 12.82
C LEU A 84 -21.67 -2.74 14.15
N ASP A 85 -22.31 -3.78 14.68
CA ASP A 85 -21.78 -4.55 15.80
C ASP A 85 -20.68 -5.53 15.33
N VAL A 86 -20.12 -6.29 16.27
CA VAL A 86 -19.05 -7.26 16.01
C VAL A 86 -19.50 -8.33 15.00
N ALA A 87 -20.74 -8.82 15.10
CA ALA A 87 -21.28 -9.82 14.20
C ALA A 87 -21.44 -9.27 12.77
N GLY A 88 -22.00 -8.08 12.64
CA GLY A 88 -22.17 -7.36 11.37
C GLY A 88 -20.84 -7.10 10.68
N LEU A 89 -19.82 -6.63 11.40
CA LEU A 89 -18.47 -6.42 10.84
C LEU A 89 -17.83 -7.72 10.38
N ASN A 90 -17.94 -8.80 11.16
CA ASN A 90 -17.43 -10.11 10.76
C ASN A 90 -18.13 -10.62 9.48
N LEU A 91 -19.43 -10.41 9.35
CA LEU A 91 -20.16 -10.73 8.12
C LEU A 91 -19.64 -9.89 6.95
N VAL A 92 -19.44 -8.58 7.12
CA VAL A 92 -18.85 -7.70 6.10
C VAL A 92 -17.47 -8.19 5.68
N PHE A 93 -16.59 -8.58 6.61
CA PHE A 93 -15.25 -9.08 6.27
C PHE A 93 -15.32 -10.37 5.45
N ARG A 94 -16.21 -11.31 5.80
CA ARG A 94 -16.40 -12.56 5.04
C ARG A 94 -16.92 -12.28 3.63
N LEU A 95 -17.96 -11.45 3.51
CA LEU A 95 -18.53 -11.07 2.20
C LEU A 95 -17.50 -10.33 1.34
N TYR A 96 -16.72 -9.43 1.94
CA TYR A 96 -15.62 -8.73 1.29
C TYR A 96 -14.53 -9.71 0.79
N GLY A 97 -14.18 -10.72 1.58
CA GLY A 97 -13.26 -11.79 1.18
C GLY A 97 -13.79 -12.61 -0.01
N VAL A 98 -15.04 -13.08 0.07
CA VAL A 98 -15.68 -13.84 -1.02
C VAL A 98 -15.79 -13.01 -2.29
N ALA A 99 -16.24 -11.76 -2.19
CA ALA A 99 -16.33 -10.84 -3.32
C ALA A 99 -14.95 -10.58 -3.95
N SER A 100 -13.89 -10.47 -3.14
CA SER A 100 -12.52 -10.33 -3.61
C SER A 100 -12.06 -11.52 -4.45
N VAL A 101 -12.34 -12.74 -4.01
CA VAL A 101 -12.04 -13.97 -4.77
C VAL A 101 -12.86 -14.01 -6.07
N ALA A 102 -14.16 -13.67 -6.02
CA ALA A 102 -15.00 -13.63 -7.21
C ALA A 102 -14.47 -12.61 -8.25
N VAL A 103 -14.09 -11.41 -7.82
CA VAL A 103 -13.48 -10.39 -8.70
C VAL A 103 -12.15 -10.89 -9.28
N ALA A 104 -11.33 -11.59 -8.48
CA ALA A 104 -10.09 -12.19 -8.95
C ALA A 104 -10.35 -13.20 -10.09
N VAL A 105 -11.34 -14.08 -9.92
CA VAL A 105 -11.77 -15.05 -10.95
C VAL A 105 -12.28 -14.33 -12.21
N LEU A 106 -13.05 -13.24 -12.06
CA LEU A 106 -13.56 -12.47 -13.20
C LEU A 106 -12.45 -11.87 -14.06
N PHE A 107 -11.32 -11.44 -13.48
CA PHE A 107 -10.17 -10.96 -14.25
C PHE A 107 -9.56 -12.03 -15.17
N GLY A 108 -9.70 -13.32 -14.84
CA GLY A 108 -9.28 -14.42 -15.71
C GLY A 108 -10.00 -14.43 -17.07
N PHE A 109 -11.24 -13.91 -17.12
CA PHE A 109 -12.06 -13.93 -18.32
C PHE A 109 -12.01 -12.57 -19.06
N ARG A 110 -11.42 -12.55 -20.26
CA ARG A 110 -11.28 -11.33 -21.09
C ARG A 110 -12.60 -10.55 -21.26
N ARG A 111 -13.71 -11.26 -21.47
CA ARG A 111 -15.05 -10.66 -21.68
C ARG A 111 -15.65 -10.04 -20.42
N ARG A 112 -15.12 -10.35 -19.24
CA ARG A 112 -15.63 -9.88 -17.93
C ARG A 112 -14.77 -8.79 -17.29
N VAL A 113 -13.73 -8.31 -17.98
CA VAL A 113 -12.78 -7.31 -17.44
C VAL A 113 -13.48 -6.03 -16.97
N VAL A 114 -14.55 -5.58 -17.64
CA VAL A 114 -15.30 -4.39 -17.20
C VAL A 114 -15.93 -4.61 -15.83
N VAL A 115 -16.56 -5.79 -15.62
CA VAL A 115 -17.17 -6.15 -14.34
C VAL A 115 -16.11 -6.36 -13.26
N ALA A 116 -15.00 -7.03 -13.61
CA ALA A 116 -13.88 -7.24 -12.69
C ALA A 116 -13.25 -5.91 -12.25
N TYR A 117 -13.07 -4.97 -13.19
CA TYR A 117 -12.56 -3.63 -12.93
C TYR A 117 -13.49 -2.84 -11.98
N ALA A 118 -14.80 -2.84 -12.26
CA ALA A 118 -15.77 -2.18 -11.40
C ALA A 118 -15.82 -2.81 -10.00
N GLY A 119 -15.76 -4.15 -9.93
CA GLY A 119 -15.66 -4.89 -8.68
C GLY A 119 -14.41 -4.53 -7.87
N LEU A 120 -13.24 -4.46 -8.51
CA LEU A 120 -11.99 -4.07 -7.84
C LEU A 120 -12.07 -2.63 -7.32
N PHE A 121 -12.68 -1.72 -8.08
CA PHE A 121 -12.93 -0.35 -7.63
C PHE A 121 -13.83 -0.32 -6.38
N ALA A 122 -14.95 -1.05 -6.40
CA ALA A 122 -15.87 -1.15 -5.25
C ALA A 122 -15.19 -1.78 -4.01
N LEU A 123 -14.41 -2.85 -4.19
CA LEU A 123 -13.63 -3.47 -3.11
C LEU A 123 -12.62 -2.50 -2.50
N THR A 124 -11.98 -1.70 -3.35
CA THR A 124 -11.01 -0.68 -2.91
C THR A 124 -11.69 0.41 -2.10
N LEU A 125 -12.87 0.90 -2.54
CA LEU A 125 -13.66 1.86 -1.77
C LEU A 125 -14.11 1.30 -0.42
N LEU A 126 -14.60 0.06 -0.40
CA LEU A 126 -14.98 -0.61 0.84
C LEU A 126 -13.78 -0.74 1.79
N LYS A 127 -12.62 -1.15 1.28
CA LYS A 127 -11.37 -1.21 2.06
C LYS A 127 -10.99 0.14 2.65
N VAL A 128 -11.05 1.22 1.86
CA VAL A 128 -10.79 2.58 2.36
C VAL A 128 -11.80 2.96 3.44
N GLY A 129 -13.09 2.67 3.26
CA GLY A 129 -14.11 2.89 4.27
C GLY A 129 -13.83 2.14 5.58
N LEU A 130 -13.48 0.85 5.51
CA LEU A 130 -13.12 0.06 6.69
C LEU A 130 -11.87 0.60 7.39
N LEU A 131 -10.83 0.95 6.63
CA LEU A 131 -9.61 1.55 7.19
C LEU A 131 -9.86 2.93 7.82
N ALA A 132 -10.84 3.69 7.32
CA ALA A 132 -11.21 4.98 7.86
C ALA A 132 -11.92 4.90 9.22
N LEU A 133 -12.48 3.74 9.58
CA LEU A 133 -13.17 3.55 10.87
C LEU A 133 -12.21 3.58 12.06
N ASP A 134 -10.92 3.28 11.88
CA ASP A 134 -9.95 3.23 12.98
C ASP A 134 -8.50 3.45 12.51
N PHE A 135 -7.82 4.43 13.11
CA PHE A 135 -6.44 4.79 12.81
C PHE A 135 -5.45 3.66 13.10
N ARG A 136 -5.73 2.75 14.04
CA ARG A 136 -4.86 1.60 14.38
C ARG A 136 -4.71 0.63 13.21
N LEU A 137 -5.60 0.70 12.21
CA LEU A 137 -5.52 -0.09 10.98
C LEU A 137 -4.52 0.46 9.97
N ARG A 138 -3.94 1.64 10.24
CA ARG A 138 -2.88 2.23 9.43
C ARG A 138 -1.67 1.31 9.36
N ARG A 139 -1.37 0.78 8.17
CA ARG A 139 -0.16 0.01 7.91
C ARG A 139 0.38 0.26 6.49
N ASN A 140 1.70 0.21 6.33
CA ASN A 140 2.34 0.43 5.02
C ASN A 140 1.84 -0.52 3.94
N GLN A 141 1.58 -1.78 4.26
CA GLN A 141 1.08 -2.73 3.28
C GLN A 141 -0.30 -2.33 2.73
N HIS A 142 -1.16 -1.68 3.54
CA HIS A 142 -2.41 -1.12 3.02
C HIS A 142 -2.14 0.08 2.13
N TYR A 143 -1.26 0.99 2.56
CA TYR A 143 -0.85 2.16 1.78
C TYR A 143 -0.29 1.77 0.41
N MET A 144 0.68 0.85 0.35
CA MET A 144 1.28 0.36 -0.90
C MET A 144 0.26 -0.35 -1.78
N ALA A 145 -0.59 -1.21 -1.20
CA ALA A 145 -1.64 -1.90 -1.95
C ALA A 145 -2.66 -0.91 -2.53
N LEU A 146 -3.05 0.12 -1.77
CA LEU A 146 -3.97 1.17 -2.23
C LEU A 146 -3.33 2.03 -3.32
N ALA A 147 -2.07 2.42 -3.19
CA ALA A 147 -1.35 3.18 -4.21
C ALA A 147 -1.19 2.39 -5.51
N ALA A 148 -0.83 1.11 -5.44
CA ALA A 148 -0.74 0.23 -6.59
C ALA A 148 -2.12 0.00 -7.23
N THR A 149 -3.16 -0.28 -6.43
CA THR A 149 -4.52 -0.50 -6.95
C THR A 149 -5.09 0.78 -7.57
N SER A 150 -4.86 1.95 -6.96
CA SER A 150 -5.28 3.23 -7.52
C SER A 150 -4.56 3.55 -8.83
N THR A 151 -3.27 3.25 -8.92
CA THR A 151 -2.52 3.38 -10.18
C THR A 151 -3.05 2.43 -11.25
N PHE A 152 -3.35 1.18 -10.87
CA PHE A 152 -3.96 0.19 -11.78
C PHE A 152 -5.34 0.65 -12.27
N LEU A 153 -6.16 1.27 -11.42
CA LEU A 153 -7.48 1.74 -11.80
C LEU A 153 -7.37 3.02 -12.66
N LEU A 154 -6.67 4.04 -12.17
CA LEU A 154 -6.81 5.42 -12.65
C LEU A 154 -5.77 5.86 -13.70
N VAL A 155 -4.66 5.14 -13.84
CA VAL A 155 -3.51 5.63 -14.63
C VAL A 155 -3.40 4.84 -15.95
N PRO A 156 -3.21 5.50 -17.11
CA PRO A 156 -2.94 4.81 -18.37
C PRO A 156 -1.50 4.27 -18.42
N ASN A 157 -1.19 3.37 -19.34
CA ASN A 157 0.14 2.74 -19.45
C ASN A 157 0.52 1.99 -18.16
N LYS A 158 -0.42 1.21 -17.63
CA LYS A 158 -0.40 0.58 -16.32
C LYS A 158 0.88 -0.20 -16.08
N ARG A 159 1.36 -0.96 -17.08
CA ARG A 159 2.62 -1.71 -16.99
C ARG A 159 3.83 -0.84 -16.61
N GLN A 160 3.95 0.35 -17.20
CA GLN A 160 5.08 1.24 -16.91
C GLN A 160 4.89 1.94 -15.56
N ALA A 161 3.73 2.56 -15.34
CA ALA A 161 3.43 3.28 -14.11
C ALA A 161 3.59 2.40 -12.86
N LEU A 162 3.01 1.20 -12.87
CA LEU A 162 3.04 0.28 -11.73
C LEU A 162 4.43 -0.28 -11.46
N ARG A 163 5.18 -0.69 -12.48
CA ARG A 163 6.55 -1.21 -12.27
C ARG A 163 7.46 -0.15 -11.67
N LEU A 164 7.36 1.10 -12.13
CA LEU A 164 8.14 2.19 -11.54
C LEU A 164 7.68 2.49 -10.12
N LEU A 165 6.36 2.59 -9.88
CA LEU A 165 5.80 2.82 -8.55
C LEU A 165 6.27 1.77 -7.54
N ILE A 166 6.27 0.48 -7.91
CA ILE A 166 6.72 -0.59 -7.02
C ILE A 166 8.22 -0.49 -6.76
N VAL A 167 9.06 -0.18 -7.76
CA VAL A 167 10.48 0.11 -7.51
C VAL A 167 10.65 1.28 -6.54
N LEU A 168 9.84 2.33 -6.69
CA LEU A 168 9.85 3.48 -5.79
C LEU A 168 9.39 3.13 -4.37
N PHE A 169 8.49 2.16 -4.19
CA PHE A 169 8.16 1.66 -2.84
C PHE A 169 9.42 1.15 -2.13
N TYR A 170 10.24 0.36 -2.82
CA TYR A 170 11.50 -0.13 -2.24
C TYR A 170 12.51 0.98 -2.08
N PHE A 171 12.71 1.83 -3.09
CA PHE A 171 13.67 2.93 -3.02
C PHE A 171 13.40 3.80 -1.78
N TRP A 172 12.17 4.27 -1.60
CA TRP A 172 11.79 5.08 -0.45
C TRP A 172 11.78 4.29 0.87
N ALA A 173 11.49 2.98 0.83
CA ALA A 173 11.68 2.14 2.01
C ALA A 173 13.16 2.01 2.41
N GLY A 174 14.08 2.04 1.45
CA GLY A 174 15.52 2.00 1.66
C GLY A 174 16.08 3.32 2.19
N THR A 175 15.54 4.46 1.73
CA THR A 175 15.95 5.77 2.25
C THR A 175 15.59 5.93 3.73
N LEU A 176 14.44 5.40 4.15
CA LEU A 176 14.03 5.39 5.57
C LEU A 176 14.99 4.58 6.46
N LYS A 177 15.63 3.57 5.89
CA LYS A 177 16.59 2.68 6.57
C LYS A 177 18.02 3.19 6.55
N LEU A 178 18.27 4.34 5.90
CA LEU A 178 19.59 4.96 5.85
C LEU A 178 19.87 5.75 7.13
N ASN A 179 19.82 5.07 8.27
CA ASN A 179 20.05 5.64 9.60
C ASN A 179 20.86 4.67 10.48
N ARG A 180 21.50 5.19 11.53
CA ARG A 180 22.38 4.39 12.40
C ARG A 180 21.63 3.28 13.16
N GLU A 181 20.37 3.50 13.50
CA GLU A 181 19.57 2.55 14.26
C GLU A 181 19.22 1.32 13.43
N TRP A 182 18.82 1.52 12.17
CA TRP A 182 18.61 0.41 11.24
C TRP A 182 19.93 -0.29 10.90
N LEU A 183 20.99 0.45 10.53
CA LEU A 183 22.26 -0.13 10.09
C LEU A 183 22.98 -0.93 11.19
N SER A 184 22.78 -0.57 12.47
CA SER A 184 23.27 -1.36 13.61
C SER A 184 22.41 -2.58 13.94
N GLY A 185 21.22 -2.71 13.33
CA GLY A 185 20.23 -3.74 13.64
C GLY A 185 19.33 -3.43 14.84
N ALA A 186 19.57 -2.32 15.55
CA ALA A 186 18.76 -1.92 16.71
C ALA A 186 17.29 -1.63 16.35
N GLY A 187 17.03 -1.20 15.11
CA GLY A 187 15.67 -0.96 14.61
C GLY A 187 14.82 -2.23 14.36
N LEU A 188 15.40 -3.44 14.51
CA LEU A 188 14.66 -4.69 14.35
C LEU A 188 13.84 -5.00 15.60
N TYR A 189 12.52 -5.21 15.42
CA TYR A 189 11.62 -5.58 16.53
C TYR A 189 11.79 -7.02 17.00
N ARG A 190 12.41 -7.87 16.16
CA ARG A 190 12.67 -9.28 16.45
C ARG A 190 14.05 -9.65 15.93
N PRO A 191 14.77 -10.56 16.61
CA PRO A 191 16.07 -11.02 16.15
C PRO A 191 15.96 -11.74 14.79
N LEU A 192 17.01 -11.66 13.99
CA LEU A 192 17.16 -12.45 12.78
C LEU A 192 17.63 -13.86 13.17
N TRP A 193 16.83 -14.88 12.88
CA TRP A 193 17.13 -16.30 13.13
C TRP A 193 18.52 -16.78 12.70
N PHE A 194 19.08 -16.31 11.57
CA PHE A 194 20.37 -16.78 11.04
C PHE A 194 21.55 -15.84 11.28
N PHE A 195 21.31 -14.64 11.82
CA PHE A 195 22.35 -13.62 11.93
C PHE A 195 22.43 -13.14 13.38
N SER A 196 23.65 -13.01 13.89
CA SER A 196 23.94 -12.45 15.20
C SER A 196 25.15 -11.51 15.12
N GLY A 197 25.25 -10.58 16.08
CA GLY A 197 26.31 -9.57 16.13
C GLY A 197 26.50 -8.84 14.78
N ARG A 198 27.74 -8.79 14.28
CA ARG A 198 28.10 -8.18 13.00
C ARG A 198 27.33 -8.74 11.79
N GLY A 199 26.85 -9.98 11.86
CA GLY A 199 26.04 -10.57 10.79
C GLY A 199 24.72 -9.82 10.59
N VAL A 200 24.13 -9.29 11.68
CA VAL A 200 22.89 -8.50 11.62
C VAL A 200 23.15 -7.16 10.96
N GLU A 201 24.25 -6.48 11.31
CA GLU A 201 24.64 -5.20 10.71
C GLU A 201 24.86 -5.35 9.19
N LEU A 202 25.58 -6.39 8.76
CA LEU A 202 25.80 -6.69 7.35
C LEU A 202 24.50 -7.00 6.62
N ALA A 203 23.59 -7.76 7.24
CA ALA A 203 22.27 -8.02 6.67
C ALA A 203 21.43 -6.75 6.53
N CYS A 204 21.45 -5.86 7.53
CA CYS A 204 20.73 -4.58 7.51
C CYS A 204 21.29 -3.64 6.43
N ALA A 205 22.61 -3.55 6.30
CA ALA A 205 23.27 -2.79 5.24
C ALA A 205 22.97 -3.37 3.84
N TYR A 206 22.96 -4.70 3.73
CA TYR A 206 22.58 -5.37 2.48
C TYR A 206 21.14 -5.04 2.06
N VAL A 207 20.19 -5.02 2.99
CA VAL A 207 18.80 -4.63 2.68
C VAL A 207 18.73 -3.20 2.12
N VAL A 208 19.51 -2.26 2.66
CA VAL A 208 19.60 -0.89 2.13
C VAL A 208 20.15 -0.89 0.70
N LEU A 209 21.22 -1.64 0.44
CA LEU A 209 21.78 -1.78 -0.92
C LEU A 209 20.77 -2.40 -1.90
N LEU A 210 20.06 -3.44 -1.45
CA LEU A 210 19.01 -4.10 -2.22
C LEU A 210 17.93 -3.08 -2.61
N GLU A 211 17.42 -2.34 -1.64
CA GLU A 211 16.30 -1.40 -1.79
C GLU A 211 16.67 -0.10 -2.51
N LEU A 212 17.90 0.40 -2.39
CA LEU A 212 18.32 1.65 -3.05
C LEU A 212 18.88 1.42 -4.46
N ALA A 213 19.59 0.30 -4.69
CA ALA A 213 20.32 0.06 -5.93
C ALA A 213 19.79 -1.13 -6.72
N MET A 214 19.71 -2.32 -6.10
CA MET A 214 19.43 -3.55 -6.84
C MET A 214 18.01 -3.61 -7.40
N VAL A 215 17.02 -3.01 -6.72
CA VAL A 215 15.62 -2.98 -7.19
C VAL A 215 15.44 -2.31 -8.56
N TRP A 216 16.33 -1.40 -8.96
CA TRP A 216 16.29 -0.80 -10.30
C TRP A 216 16.53 -1.83 -11.41
N ALA A 217 17.26 -2.92 -11.10
CA ALA A 217 17.46 -4.02 -12.04
C ALA A 217 16.17 -4.81 -12.32
N LEU A 218 15.10 -4.65 -11.54
CA LEU A 218 13.76 -5.14 -11.89
C LEU A 218 13.20 -4.49 -13.17
N LEU A 219 13.76 -3.34 -13.58
CA LEU A 219 13.42 -2.63 -14.82
C LEU A 219 14.41 -2.91 -15.96
N ALA A 220 15.43 -3.74 -15.72
CA ALA A 220 16.48 -4.02 -16.69
C ALA A 220 15.98 -4.92 -17.83
N ARG A 221 16.57 -4.71 -19.02
CA ARG A 221 16.34 -5.59 -20.19
C ARG A 221 17.09 -6.92 -20.07
N ARG A 222 18.27 -6.92 -19.44
CA ARG A 222 19.13 -8.11 -19.32
C ARG A 222 18.49 -9.11 -18.35
N GLN A 223 18.28 -10.34 -18.82
CA GLN A 223 17.54 -11.37 -18.09
C GLN A 223 18.16 -11.69 -16.73
N TRP A 224 19.47 -11.89 -16.68
CA TRP A 224 20.16 -12.28 -15.45
C TRP A 224 20.09 -11.18 -14.37
N LEU A 225 20.18 -9.91 -14.76
CA LEU A 225 19.99 -8.77 -13.85
C LEU A 225 18.56 -8.75 -13.29
N PHE A 226 17.56 -8.90 -14.17
CA PHE A 226 16.16 -8.93 -13.79
C PHE A 226 15.84 -10.07 -12.83
N TRP A 227 16.17 -11.31 -13.19
CA TRP A 227 15.86 -12.50 -12.39
C TRP A 227 16.69 -12.55 -11.11
N GLY A 228 17.95 -12.08 -11.13
CA GLY A 228 18.77 -11.94 -9.95
C GLY A 228 18.16 -10.96 -8.95
N ALA A 229 17.76 -9.77 -9.39
CA ALA A 229 17.12 -8.77 -8.53
C ALA A 229 15.76 -9.26 -8.00
N LEU A 230 14.92 -9.86 -8.87
CA LEU A 230 13.64 -10.43 -8.44
C LEU A 230 13.84 -11.53 -7.39
N GLY A 231 14.79 -12.45 -7.62
CA GLY A 231 15.14 -13.50 -6.67
C GLY A 231 15.56 -12.94 -5.32
N GLN A 232 16.44 -11.93 -5.29
CA GLN A 232 16.89 -11.30 -4.04
C GLN A 232 15.76 -10.59 -3.30
N VAL A 233 14.88 -9.88 -4.01
CA VAL A 233 13.71 -9.23 -3.40
C VAL A 233 12.70 -10.24 -2.85
N LEU A 234 12.47 -11.36 -3.55
CA LEU A 234 11.62 -12.44 -3.06
C LEU A 234 12.23 -13.09 -1.82
N LEU A 235 13.53 -13.35 -1.85
CA LEU A 235 14.28 -13.90 -0.72
C LEU A 235 14.18 -12.99 0.51
N PHE A 236 14.43 -11.69 0.34
CA PHE A 236 14.25 -10.70 1.40
C PHE A 236 12.86 -10.80 2.06
N HIS A 237 11.79 -10.89 1.26
CA HIS A 237 10.43 -10.99 1.81
C HIS A 237 10.19 -12.31 2.56
N LEU A 238 10.70 -13.44 2.06
CA LEU A 238 10.65 -14.72 2.77
C LEU A 238 11.39 -14.66 4.11
N PHE A 239 12.59 -14.09 4.13
CA PHE A 239 13.39 -13.93 5.36
C PHE A 239 12.81 -12.89 6.33
N SER A 240 12.07 -11.90 5.83
CA SER A 240 11.43 -10.89 6.68
C SER A 240 10.19 -11.40 7.42
N TRP A 241 9.59 -12.50 6.95
CA TRP A 241 8.34 -13.06 7.49
C TRP A 241 8.29 -13.19 9.01
N PRO A 242 9.27 -13.78 9.72
CA PRO A 242 9.24 -13.87 11.18
C PRO A 242 9.31 -12.50 11.89
N VAL A 243 9.89 -11.49 11.23
CA VAL A 243 10.06 -10.13 11.76
C VAL A 243 8.77 -9.32 11.61
N VAL A 244 8.16 -9.35 10.42
CA VAL A 244 7.07 -8.45 10.05
C VAL A 244 5.69 -9.13 10.00
N GLY A 245 5.65 -10.45 10.15
CA GLY A 245 4.45 -11.28 10.05
C GLY A 245 4.05 -11.59 8.60
N TYR A 246 3.14 -12.56 8.42
CA TYR A 246 2.77 -13.08 7.10
C TYR A 246 2.14 -12.06 6.15
N PHE A 247 1.40 -11.08 6.70
CA PHE A 247 0.55 -10.23 5.90
C PHE A 247 1.36 -9.33 4.95
N TYR A 248 2.47 -8.78 5.42
CA TYR A 248 3.31 -7.89 4.61
C TYR A 248 3.98 -8.61 3.42
N PRO A 249 4.73 -9.72 3.59
CA PRO A 249 5.34 -10.46 2.48
C PRO A 249 4.32 -10.91 1.45
N LEU A 250 3.14 -11.40 1.87
CA LEU A 250 2.11 -11.85 0.94
C LEU A 250 1.52 -10.70 0.11
N VAL A 251 1.31 -9.52 0.70
CA VAL A 251 0.94 -8.31 -0.07
C VAL A 251 2.04 -8.00 -1.08
N MET A 252 3.30 -8.00 -0.66
CA MET A 252 4.42 -7.66 -1.53
C MET A 252 4.62 -8.68 -2.66
N PHE A 253 4.41 -9.98 -2.43
CA PHE A 253 4.40 -10.98 -3.51
C PHE A 253 3.27 -10.71 -4.51
N GLY A 254 2.09 -10.35 -4.04
CA GLY A 254 0.98 -9.91 -4.90
C GLY A 254 1.38 -8.72 -5.78
N LEU A 255 2.03 -7.70 -5.20
CA LEU A 255 2.50 -6.53 -5.95
C LEU A 255 3.64 -6.87 -6.92
N LEU A 256 4.65 -7.62 -6.48
CA LEU A 256 5.81 -8.03 -7.27
C LEU A 256 5.45 -8.94 -8.44
N SER A 257 4.32 -9.67 -8.37
CA SER A 257 3.88 -10.55 -9.45
C SER A 257 3.81 -9.85 -10.82
N LEU A 258 3.61 -8.52 -10.85
CA LEU A 258 3.63 -7.73 -12.07
C LEU A 258 4.92 -7.90 -12.88
N PHE A 259 6.07 -8.01 -12.23
CA PHE A 259 7.37 -8.09 -12.91
C PHE A 259 7.51 -9.36 -13.74
N PRO A 260 7.40 -10.59 -13.18
CA PRO A 260 7.45 -11.80 -13.98
C PRO A 260 6.26 -11.88 -14.95
N LEU A 261 5.06 -11.41 -14.58
CA LEU A 261 3.93 -11.36 -15.51
C LEU A 261 4.23 -10.51 -16.74
N CYS A 262 4.79 -9.31 -16.57
CA CYS A 262 5.18 -8.44 -17.70
C CYS A 262 6.27 -9.07 -18.58
N ARG A 263 7.13 -9.92 -17.99
CA ARG A 263 8.25 -10.55 -18.68
C ARG A 263 7.82 -11.78 -19.48
N LEU A 264 6.98 -12.61 -18.86
CA LEU A 264 6.51 -13.90 -19.39
C LEU A 264 5.32 -13.73 -20.32
N LEU A 265 4.40 -12.81 -20.02
CA LEU A 265 3.19 -12.56 -20.80
C LEU A 265 3.36 -11.28 -21.60
N ARG A 266 3.69 -11.39 -22.88
CA ARG A 266 3.82 -10.24 -23.79
C ARG A 266 2.47 -9.92 -24.45
N PRO A 267 2.15 -8.64 -24.69
CA PRO A 267 0.99 -8.29 -25.50
C PRO A 267 1.18 -8.83 -26.92
N GLU A 268 0.13 -9.38 -27.52
CA GLU A 268 0.11 -9.79 -28.92
C GLU A 268 0.40 -8.58 -29.82
N GLY A 269 1.27 -8.73 -30.82
CA GLY A 269 1.57 -7.69 -31.80
C GLY A 269 2.63 -6.65 -31.39
N HIS A 270 3.19 -6.71 -30.18
CA HIS A 270 4.42 -5.98 -29.88
C HIS A 270 5.61 -6.88 -30.19
N GLY A 271 6.14 -6.74 -31.42
CA GLY A 271 7.39 -7.35 -31.84
C GLY A 271 8.50 -7.07 -30.84
N GLN A 272 9.49 -7.95 -30.79
CA GLN A 272 10.71 -7.84 -30.00
C GLN A 272 11.51 -6.61 -30.43
N GLY A 273 11.03 -5.41 -30.12
CA GLY A 273 11.70 -4.19 -30.50
C GLY A 273 13.08 -4.15 -29.85
N ASP A 274 14.09 -3.81 -30.66
CA ASP A 274 15.44 -3.45 -30.22
C ASP A 274 15.48 -2.16 -29.38
N GLY A 275 14.32 -1.66 -28.96
CA GLY A 275 14.19 -0.54 -28.06
C GLY A 275 14.86 -0.76 -26.70
N PRO A 276 15.24 0.35 -26.03
CA PRO A 276 15.81 0.31 -24.70
C PRO A 276 14.81 -0.36 -23.73
N GLY A 277 15.33 -1.10 -22.74
CA GLY A 277 14.50 -1.61 -21.64
C GLY A 277 13.77 -0.49 -20.90
N MET A 278 12.85 -0.82 -19.99
CA MET A 278 12.09 0.19 -19.24
C MET A 278 13.01 1.17 -18.50
N LEU A 279 14.07 0.67 -17.87
CA LEU A 279 15.08 1.54 -17.24
C LEU A 279 15.72 2.52 -18.24
N GLY A 280 16.13 2.04 -19.41
CA GLY A 280 16.71 2.89 -20.45
C GLY A 280 15.71 3.88 -21.04
N SER A 281 14.44 3.51 -21.14
CA SER A 281 13.36 4.41 -21.56
C SER A 281 13.16 5.53 -20.53
N LEU A 282 13.17 5.21 -19.23
CA LEU A 282 13.05 6.20 -18.16
C LEU A 282 14.21 7.22 -18.20
N LEU A 283 15.44 6.73 -18.29
CA LEU A 283 16.65 7.56 -18.31
C LEU A 283 16.72 8.47 -19.55
N ARG A 284 16.12 8.07 -20.67
CA ARG A 284 16.08 8.85 -21.92
C ARG A 284 14.84 9.73 -22.05
N GLY A 285 13.98 9.82 -21.02
CA GLY A 285 12.72 10.57 -21.12
C GLY A 285 11.65 9.92 -22.01
N GLY A 286 11.83 8.66 -22.42
CA GLY A 286 10.96 7.95 -23.36
C GLY A 286 9.81 7.18 -22.71
N ALA A 287 9.62 7.26 -21.39
CA ALA A 287 8.47 6.63 -20.73
C ALA A 287 7.20 7.49 -20.90
N ALA A 288 6.03 6.88 -20.73
CA ALA A 288 4.77 7.61 -20.83
C ALA A 288 4.68 8.74 -19.77
N PRO A 289 4.15 9.94 -20.10
CA PRO A 289 4.05 11.05 -19.15
C PRO A 289 3.33 10.69 -17.84
N ALA A 290 2.29 9.86 -17.92
CA ALA A 290 1.55 9.39 -16.76
C ALA A 290 2.42 8.59 -15.78
N THR A 291 3.44 7.87 -16.27
CA THR A 291 4.41 7.15 -15.44
C THR A 291 5.23 8.12 -14.60
N TYR A 292 5.73 9.20 -15.20
CA TYR A 292 6.49 10.23 -14.48
C TYR A 292 5.61 11.00 -13.49
N LEU A 293 4.36 11.30 -13.87
CA LEU A 293 3.41 11.97 -12.98
C LEU A 293 3.15 11.16 -11.70
N VAL A 294 2.85 9.86 -11.84
CA VAL A 294 2.64 8.97 -10.69
C VAL A 294 3.90 8.89 -9.82
N ALA A 295 5.07 8.71 -10.45
CA ALA A 295 6.34 8.66 -9.74
C ALA A 295 6.62 9.96 -8.96
N GLY A 296 6.37 11.12 -9.60
CA GLY A 296 6.53 12.44 -9.00
C GLY A 296 5.59 12.66 -7.83
N ILE A 297 4.29 12.40 -8.00
CA ILE A 297 3.30 12.52 -6.91
C ILE A 297 3.67 11.60 -5.75
N PHE A 298 3.94 10.32 -6.03
CA PHE A 298 4.31 9.35 -5.00
C PHE A 298 5.53 9.81 -4.21
N SER A 299 6.58 10.24 -4.91
CA SER A 299 7.83 10.69 -4.29
C SER A 299 7.66 11.99 -3.51
N ALA A 300 6.86 12.93 -4.02
CA ALA A 300 6.53 14.16 -3.30
C ALA A 300 5.79 13.86 -1.98
N LEU A 301 4.88 12.89 -1.96
CA LEU A 301 4.22 12.45 -0.73
C LEU A 301 5.21 11.87 0.30
N GLN A 302 6.30 11.22 -0.14
CA GLN A 302 7.33 10.72 0.77
C GLN A 302 8.14 11.85 1.42
N LEU A 303 8.16 13.04 0.80
CA LEU A 303 8.87 14.20 1.32
C LEU A 303 8.01 15.04 2.28
N VAL A 304 6.69 14.84 2.32
CA VAL A 304 5.77 15.60 3.19
C VAL A 304 6.17 15.57 4.68
N PRO A 305 6.60 14.44 5.28
CA PRO A 305 7.06 14.43 6.68
C PRO A 305 8.20 15.42 6.97
N HIS A 306 9.06 15.72 6.00
CA HIS A 306 10.16 16.69 6.17
C HIS A 306 9.71 18.15 6.18
N LEU A 307 8.44 18.42 5.88
CA LEU A 307 7.85 19.76 6.00
C LEU A 307 7.40 20.08 7.42
N TYR A 308 7.34 19.08 8.30
CA TYR A 308 6.98 19.24 9.71
C TYR A 308 8.26 19.30 10.56
N PRO A 309 8.31 20.18 11.58
CA PRO A 309 9.44 20.23 12.50
C PRO A 309 9.45 18.98 13.40
N GLY A 310 10.64 18.57 13.84
CA GLY A 310 10.82 17.44 14.76
C GLY A 310 11.17 16.13 14.06
N ASP A 311 11.32 15.08 14.86
CA ASP A 311 11.56 13.74 14.35
C ASP A 311 10.22 13.05 14.10
N SER A 312 9.83 12.96 12.83
CA SER A 312 8.61 12.26 12.43
C SER A 312 8.59 10.80 12.91
N ALA A 313 9.74 10.18 13.22
CA ALA A 313 9.85 8.86 13.84
C ALA A 313 9.27 8.82 15.27
N LEU A 314 9.18 9.96 15.94
CA LEU A 314 8.71 10.11 17.31
C LEU A 314 7.36 10.81 17.38
N THR A 315 7.22 11.93 16.66
CA THR A 315 6.09 12.86 16.80
C THR A 315 4.92 12.51 15.87
N GLY A 316 5.19 11.79 14.78
CA GLY A 316 4.18 11.18 13.93
C GLY A 316 3.53 12.09 12.89
N GLU A 317 3.86 13.38 12.85
CA GLU A 317 3.34 14.33 11.86
C GLU A 317 3.78 13.95 10.45
N GLY A 318 2.91 14.24 9.47
CA GLY A 318 3.15 13.95 8.05
C GLY A 318 3.15 12.47 7.68
N ARG A 319 3.22 11.54 8.64
CA ARG A 319 3.27 10.10 8.38
C ARG A 319 2.02 9.52 7.69
N LEU A 320 0.91 10.27 7.70
CA LEU A 320 -0.30 9.92 6.96
C LEU A 320 -0.03 9.80 5.45
N PHE A 321 0.89 10.62 4.93
CA PHE A 321 1.11 10.78 3.50
C PHE A 321 2.21 9.88 2.95
N ALA A 322 3.13 9.44 3.81
CA ALA A 322 4.35 8.72 3.44
C ALA A 322 4.34 7.26 3.91
N LEU A 323 5.23 6.48 3.31
CA LEU A 323 5.69 5.23 3.88
C LEU A 323 6.26 5.51 5.26
N HIS A 324 5.82 4.74 6.23
CA HIS A 324 6.35 4.79 7.58
C HIS A 324 6.83 3.38 7.90
N MET A 325 8.11 3.05 7.66
CA MET A 325 8.65 1.67 7.74
C MET A 325 9.91 1.62 8.60
N PHE A 326 9.95 0.73 9.60
CA PHE A 326 11.10 0.35 10.46
C PHE A 326 12.24 1.38 10.52
N ASP A 327 11.90 2.62 10.81
CA ASP A 327 12.81 3.76 10.90
C ASP A 327 13.55 3.73 12.23
N ALA A 328 12.80 3.42 13.30
CA ALA A 328 13.30 3.24 14.65
C ALA A 328 12.44 2.23 15.44
N ARG A 329 13.07 1.51 16.39
CA ARG A 329 12.37 0.77 17.43
C ARG A 329 12.02 1.73 18.55
N VAL A 330 10.88 2.41 18.40
CA VAL A 330 10.39 3.32 19.44
C VAL A 330 10.04 2.54 20.71
N LEU A 331 10.68 2.91 21.82
CA LEU A 331 10.34 2.46 23.17
C LEU A 331 9.70 3.63 23.90
N CYS A 332 8.51 3.41 24.44
CA CYS A 332 7.75 4.43 25.17
C CYS A 332 7.20 3.86 26.48
N ASN A 333 6.94 4.74 27.43
CA ASN A 333 6.23 4.47 28.67
C ASN A 333 4.95 5.32 28.64
N ALA A 334 3.85 4.72 28.22
CA ALA A 334 2.57 5.40 28.06
C ALA A 334 1.73 5.19 29.33
N ARG A 335 1.41 6.27 30.05
CA ARG A 335 0.62 6.21 31.29
C ARG A 335 -0.53 7.20 31.21
N GLY A 336 -1.73 6.74 31.57
CA GLY A 336 -2.91 7.57 31.76
C GLY A 336 -3.08 7.85 33.25
N ILE A 337 -3.44 9.08 33.60
CA ILE A 337 -3.85 9.42 34.96
C ILE A 337 -5.36 9.63 34.91
N LEU A 338 -6.11 8.67 35.45
CA LEU A 338 -7.57 8.75 35.56
C LEU A 338 -7.92 9.45 36.86
N THR A 339 -8.68 10.53 36.79
CA THR A 339 -9.33 11.12 37.96
C THR A 339 -10.71 10.52 38.09
N LEU A 340 -10.90 9.72 39.15
CA LEU A 340 -12.17 9.06 39.45
C LEU A 340 -13.17 10.05 40.05
N THR A 341 -14.44 9.68 40.09
CA THR A 341 -15.53 10.52 40.61
C THR A 341 -15.40 10.82 42.11
N ASP A 342 -14.62 10.03 42.85
CA ASP A 342 -14.30 10.24 44.27
C ASP A 342 -13.07 11.15 44.49
N GLY A 343 -12.47 11.66 43.40
CA GLY A 343 -11.27 12.49 43.43
C GLY A 343 -9.96 11.70 43.53
N GLN A 344 -10.00 10.37 43.62
CA GLN A 344 -8.78 9.56 43.57
C GLN A 344 -8.19 9.56 42.17
N THR A 345 -6.86 9.53 42.12
CA THR A 345 -6.13 9.36 40.86
C THR A 345 -5.65 7.94 40.71
N GLN A 346 -5.96 7.30 39.59
CA GLN A 346 -5.42 6.00 39.21
C GLN A 346 -4.48 6.16 38.03
N VAL A 347 -3.24 5.67 38.17
CA VAL A 347 -2.33 5.56 37.02
C VAL A 347 -2.62 4.24 36.33
N VAL A 348 -3.04 4.32 35.07
CA VAL A 348 -3.23 3.17 34.20
C VAL A 348 -2.11 3.11 33.18
N ASP A 349 -1.60 1.90 32.93
CA ASP A 349 -0.67 1.67 31.84
C ASP A 349 -1.46 1.69 30.52
N LEU A 350 -1.09 2.61 29.63
CA LEU A 350 -1.68 2.73 28.30
C LEU A 350 -0.92 1.90 27.27
N HIS A 351 0.05 1.06 27.68
CA HIS A 351 0.65 0.08 26.77
C HIS A 351 -0.42 -0.85 26.22
N GLY A 352 -0.84 -0.55 24.98
CA GLY A 352 -1.66 -1.46 24.20
C GLY A 352 -0.93 -2.78 23.97
N ARG A 353 -1.70 -3.86 23.76
CA ARG A 353 -1.15 -5.18 23.40
C ARG A 353 -0.14 -5.02 22.26
N GLY A 354 1.08 -5.49 22.50
CA GLY A 354 2.31 -5.16 21.79
C GLY A 354 2.20 -5.03 20.26
N GLY A 355 2.88 -4.03 19.71
CA GLY A 355 2.92 -3.81 18.27
C GLY A 355 3.70 -2.57 17.87
N ARG A 356 3.81 -2.37 16.57
CA ARG A 356 4.54 -1.25 15.95
C ARG A 356 3.95 0.13 16.25
N THR A 357 2.66 0.17 16.57
CA THR A 357 1.90 1.40 16.86
C THR A 357 1.73 1.64 18.35
N ALA A 358 2.32 0.81 19.22
CA ALA A 358 2.16 0.95 20.68
C ALA A 358 2.67 2.29 21.21
N CYS A 359 3.63 2.89 20.50
CA CYS A 359 4.20 4.20 20.80
C CYS A 359 3.78 5.26 19.78
N ASP A 360 2.77 5.01 18.94
CA ASP A 360 2.29 6.02 18.02
C ASP A 360 1.52 7.10 18.81
N PRO A 361 1.92 8.38 18.76
CA PRO A 361 1.29 9.43 19.56
C PRO A 361 -0.22 9.55 19.34
N VAL A 362 -0.70 9.27 18.12
CA VAL A 362 -2.15 9.29 17.82
C VAL A 362 -2.87 8.14 18.52
N VAL A 363 -2.21 7.00 18.73
CA VAL A 363 -2.76 5.84 19.44
C VAL A 363 -2.67 6.00 20.96
N VAL A 364 -1.68 6.75 21.46
CA VAL A 364 -1.50 6.99 22.89
C VAL A 364 -2.39 8.13 23.38
N ALA A 365 -2.61 9.16 22.56
CA ALA A 365 -3.37 10.36 22.93
C ALA A 365 -4.86 10.31 22.57
N GLY A 366 -5.25 9.46 21.60
CA GLY A 366 -6.64 9.28 21.16
C GLY A 366 -7.23 8.01 21.75
#